data_AF-A0A1G1W981-F1
#
_entry.id   AF-A0A1G1W981-F1
#
_cell.length_a   1.000
_cell.length_b   1.000
_cell.length_c   1.000
_cell.angle_alpha   90.00
_cell.angle_beta   90.00
_cell.angle_gamma   90.00
#
_symmetry.space_group_name_H-M   'P 1'
#
loop_
_entity.id
_entity.type
_entity.pdbx_description
1 polymer ?
#
loop_
_entity_poly.entity_id
_entity_poly.type
_entity_poly.pdbx_seq_one_letter_code
_entity_poly.pdbx_strand_id
1 'polypeptide(L)' 'MPSLRFTLNKEDLAHWAKNALIFAGPALVVLVASIRDVVPKDASWAVVALYILNVATDLLRKWSTGK' A
#
# COMPACT_ATOMS: atom_id res chain seq x y z
N MET A 1 -23.93 -4.91 -23.16
CA MET A 1 -22.87 -3.87 -23.14
C MET A 1 -22.31 -3.82 -21.74
N PRO A 2 -21.08 -4.28 -21.46
CA PRO A 2 -20.53 -4.18 -20.12
C PRO A 2 -20.21 -2.71 -19.85
N SER A 3 -20.82 -2.14 -18.82
CA SER A 3 -20.52 -0.78 -18.38
C SER A 3 -19.07 -0.75 -17.88
N LEU A 4 -18.16 -0.30 -18.74
CA LEU A 4 -16.83 0.15 -18.39
C LEU A 4 -16.92 1.35 -17.42
N ARG A 5 -17.23 1.13 -16.13
CA ARG A 5 -16.99 2.12 -15.08
C ARG A 5 -15.55 1.96 -14.57
N PHE A 6 -14.60 2.35 -15.42
CA PHE A 6 -13.14 2.26 -15.22
C PHE A 6 -12.58 3.40 -14.36
N THR A 7 -13.34 3.85 -13.37
CA THR A 7 -12.92 4.96 -12.51
C THR A 7 -13.31 4.63 -11.08
N LEU A 8 -12.30 4.41 -10.23
CA LEU A 8 -12.45 4.46 -8.78
C LEU A 8 -13.24 5.73 -8.46
N ASN A 9 -14.42 5.58 -7.86
CA ASN A 9 -15.18 6.73 -7.41
C ASN A 9 -14.32 7.47 -6.36
N LYS A 10 -14.43 8.80 -6.25
CA LYS A 10 -13.59 9.57 -5.31
C LYS A 10 -13.71 9.05 -3.87
N GLU A 11 -14.88 8.51 -3.52
CA GLU A 11 -15.18 7.88 -2.23
C GLU A 11 -14.46 6.54 -2.02
N ASP A 12 -14.35 5.70 -3.05
CA ASP A 12 -13.65 4.41 -3.00
C ASP A 12 -12.14 4.61 -2.88
N LEU A 13 -11.62 5.62 -3.58
CA LEU A 13 -10.21 5.99 -3.52
C LEU A 13 -9.84 6.55 -2.14
N ALA A 14 -10.73 7.33 -1.52
CA ALA A 14 -10.55 7.83 -0.15
C ALA A 14 -10.59 6.70 0.90
N HIS A 15 -11.50 5.72 0.76
CA HIS A 15 -11.53 4.53 1.62
C HIS A 15 -10.27 3.67 1.45
N TRP A 16 -9.85 3.46 0.21
CA TRP A 16 -8.62 2.73 -0.07
C TRP A 16 -7.40 3.43 0.51
N ALA A 17 -7.27 4.75 0.32
CA ALA A 17 -6.17 5.52 0.88
C ALA A 17 -6.11 5.43 2.41
N LYS A 18 -7.27 5.49 3.10
CA LYS A 18 -7.35 5.28 4.55
C LYS A 18 -6.87 3.88 4.95
N ASN A 19 -7.30 2.84 4.25
CA ASN A 19 -6.86 1.47 4.54
C ASN A 19 -5.37 1.29 4.28
N ALA A 20 -4.86 1.78 3.13
CA ALA A 20 -3.45 1.76 2.81
C ALA A 20 -2.61 2.45 3.90
N LEU A 21 -3.09 3.58 4.43
CA LEU A 21 -2.45 4.30 5.54
C LEU A 21 -2.40 3.47 6.84
N ILE A 22 -3.47 2.74 7.16
CA ILE A 22 -3.51 1.84 8.33
C ILE A 22 -2.50 0.71 8.15
N PHE A 23 -2.42 0.14 6.94
CA PHE A 23 -1.44 -0.89 6.61
C PHE A 23 -0.01 -0.36 6.49
N ALA A 24 0.20 0.97 6.44
CA ALA A 24 1.52 1.58 6.49
C ALA A 24 2.16 1.50 7.88
N GLY A 25 1.36 1.31 8.94
CA GLY A 25 1.82 1.29 10.34
C GLY A 25 2.99 0.32 10.58
N PRO A 26 2.87 -0.97 10.22
CA PRO A 26 3.96 -1.93 10.34
C PRO A 26 5.23 -1.53 9.58
N ALA A 27 5.10 -0.99 8.36
CA ALA A 27 6.24 -0.53 7.56
C ALA A 27 6.94 0.67 8.21
N LEU A 28 6.17 1.61 8.76
CA LEU A 28 6.68 2.76 9.51
C LEU A 28 7.43 2.34 10.79
N VAL A 29 6.90 1.37 11.53
CA VAL A 29 7.57 0.83 12.73
C VAL A 29 8.93 0.23 12.37
N VAL A 30 9.00 -0.55 11.28
CA VAL A 30 10.25 -1.14 10.78
C VAL A 30 11.24 -0.07 10.28
N LEU A 31 10.74 1.01 9.68
CA LEU A 31 11.57 2.15 9.27
C LEU A 31 12.14 2.90 10.49
N VAL A 32 11.32 3.15 11.51
CA VAL A 32 11.77 3.81 12.74
C VAL A 32 12.76 2.93 13.52
N ALA A 33 12.52 1.61 13.54
CA ALA A 33 13.43 0.66 14.18
C ALA A 33 14.81 0.63 13.50
N SER A 34 14.89 0.83 12.19
CA SER A 34 16.17 0.90 11.48
C SER A 34 16.90 2.24 11.65
N ILE A 35 16.17 3.34 11.86
CA ILE A 35 16.77 4.63 12.26
C ILE A 35 17.42 4.54 13.65
N ARG A 36 16.87 3.70 14.54
CA ARG A 36 17.42 3.46 15.88
C ARG A 36 18.45 2.32 15.93
N ASP A 37 18.91 1.83 14.78
CA ASP A 37 19.84 0.70 14.63
C ASP A 37 19.40 -0.60 15.37
N VAL A 38 18.10 -0.75 15.64
CA VAL A 38 17.51 -1.98 16.21
C VAL A 38 17.35 -3.06 15.14
N VAL A 39 17.11 -2.65 13.89
CA VAL A 39 16.96 -3.52 12.73
C VAL A 39 17.96 -3.11 11.64
N PRO A 40 18.67 -4.04 11.00
CA PRO A 40 19.56 -3.72 9.89
C PRO A 40 18.84 -2.94 8.78
N LYS A 41 19.49 -1.89 8.27
CA LYS A 41 18.92 -1.01 7.24
C LYS A 41 18.49 -1.79 6.00
N ASP A 42 19.30 -2.76 5.57
CA ASP A 42 19.02 -3.59 4.39
C ASP A 42 17.70 -4.38 4.52
N ALA A 43 17.43 -4.92 5.72
CA ALA A 43 16.19 -5.62 6.01
C ALA A 43 14.99 -4.65 6.06
N SER A 44 15.19 -3.44 6.58
CA SER A 44 14.16 -2.39 6.62
C SER A 44 13.72 -1.95 5.22
N TRP A 45 14.69 -1.73 4.32
CA TRP A 45 14.41 -1.40 2.92
C TRP A 45 13.64 -2.51 2.20
N ALA A 46 13.96 -3.78 2.48
CA ALA A 46 13.21 -4.91 1.91
C ALA A 46 11.74 -4.91 2.33
N VAL A 47 11.45 -4.63 3.61
CA VAL A 47 10.07 -4.55 4.13
C VAL A 47 9.31 -3.38 3.51
N VAL A 48 9.95 -2.22 3.37
CA VAL A 48 9.34 -1.04 2.73
C VAL A 48 9.07 -1.32 1.25
N ALA A 49 9.99 -1.96 0.54
CA ALA A 49 9.81 -2.34 -0.86
C ALA A 49 8.64 -3.32 -1.04
N LEU A 50 8.54 -4.34 -0.16
CA LEU A 50 7.41 -5.29 -0.16
C LEU A 50 6.08 -4.59 0.12
N TYR A 51 6.05 -3.62 1.04
CA TYR A 51 4.86 -2.82 1.30
C TYR A 51 4.44 -2.02 0.07
N ILE A 52 5.37 -1.32 -0.59
CA ILE A 52 5.09 -0.57 -1.82
C ILE A 52 4.55 -1.49 -2.92
N LEU A 53 5.19 -2.65 -3.12
CA LEU A 53 4.73 -3.65 -4.10
C LEU A 53 3.33 -4.17 -3.76
N ASN A 54 3.04 -4.43 -2.50
CA ASN A 54 1.71 -4.88 -2.07
C ASN A 54 0.64 -3.81 -2.34
N VAL A 55 0.92 -2.55 -2.02
CA VAL A 55 0.04 -1.41 -2.30
C VAL A 55 -0.19 -1.23 -3.81
N ALA A 56 0.88 -1.31 -4.61
CA ALA A 56 0.79 -1.21 -6.07
C ALA A 56 -0.02 -2.37 -6.66
N THR A 57 0.18 -3.59 -6.16
CA THR A 57 -0.57 -4.78 -6.61
C THR A 57 -2.04 -4.68 -6.26
N ASP A 58 -2.37 -4.21 -5.06
CA ASP A 58 -3.75 -4.00 -4.64
C ASP A 58 -4.44 -2.91 -5.49
N LEU A 59 -3.72 -1.81 -5.77
CA LEU A 59 -4.22 -0.73 -6.62
C LEU A 59 -4.45 -1.21 -8.07
N LEU A 60 -3.50 -1.96 -8.64
CA LEU A 60 -3.63 -2.60 -9.95
C LEU A 60 -4.80 -3.59 -9.99
N ARG A 61 -4.96 -4.40 -8.95
CA ARG A 61 -6.08 -5.34 -8.83
C ARG A 61 -7.40 -4.58 -8.83
N LYS A 62 -7.56 -3.56 -7.98
CA LYS A 62 -8.76 -2.71 -7.95
C LYS A 62 -9.05 -2.06 -9.29
N TRP A 63 -8.00 -1.60 -9.98
CA TRP A 63 -8.11 -1.03 -11.33
C TRP A 63 -8.56 -2.06 -12.38
N SER A 64 -8.08 -3.30 -12.28
CA SER A 64 -8.43 -4.39 -13.21
C SER A 64 -9.80 -5.03 -12.95
N THR A 65 -10.25 -5.09 -11.69
CA THR A 65 -11.50 -5.79 -11.33
C THR A 65 -12.70 -4.87 -11.07
N GLY A 66 -12.52 -3.55 -11.07
CA GLY A 66 -13.62 -2.58 -10.88
C GLY A 66 -14.35 -2.68 -9.54
N LYS A 67 -13.68 -3.23 -8.51
CA LYS A 67 -14.16 -3.42 -7.13
C LYS A 67 -13.10 -2.92 -6.14
#